data_AF-A0A2S6SHB1-F1
#
_entry.id   AF-A0A2S6SHB1-F1
#
_cell.length_a   1.000
_cell.length_b   1.000
_cell.length_c   1.000
_cell.angle_alpha   90.00
_cell.angle_beta   90.00
_cell.angle_gamma   90.00
#
_symmetry.space_group_name_H-M   'P 1'
#
loop_
_entity.id
_entity.type
_entity.pdbx_description
1 polymer ?
#
loop_
_entity_poly.entity_id
_entity_poly.type
_entity_poly.pdbx_seq_one_letter_code
_entity_poly.pdbx_strand_id
1 'polypeptide(L)'
;MCGRFINLNSNKKLKNIFDINDKNNLKNINSYNVAPSQQTIIINNDNNCELADWGFKFVDKESQKENLVINSRLETINNKLIFKDSFLKRKCIIPANGYYEWHKENNIKKPYFIHVPEKETIFFAGIWKYIDFYKSKRLVFSIITKPANYILTKIHHRMPVIFSIEESKEYLESNNNEFLDTNFVSIIEKYFEFYEISKFVNSPVNNSPECINPIK
;
A
#
# COMPACT_ATOMS: atom_id res chain seq x y z
N MET A 1 3.16 -10.98 2.32
CA MET A 1 2.07 -10.16 1.75
C MET A 1 2.31 -8.81 2.38
N CYS A 2 2.36 -7.71 1.63
CA CYS A 2 2.75 -6.40 2.16
C CYS A 2 1.87 -6.04 3.36
N GLY A 3 2.48 -6.03 4.56
CA GLY A 3 1.78 -5.81 5.82
C GLY A 3 2.28 -4.59 6.57
N ARG A 4 3.40 -4.01 6.17
CA ARG A 4 3.97 -2.79 6.74
C ARG A 4 4.71 -2.00 5.68
N PHE A 5 4.67 -0.68 5.75
CA PHE A 5 5.44 0.16 4.83
C PHE A 5 5.84 1.51 5.42
N ILE A 6 6.70 2.22 4.70
CA ILE A 6 7.18 3.55 5.04
C ILE A 6 6.47 4.56 4.14
N ASN A 7 5.96 5.63 4.73
CA ASN A 7 5.50 6.80 4.00
C ASN A 7 5.98 8.07 4.69
N LEU A 8 6.98 8.73 4.09
CA LEU A 8 7.58 9.99 4.52
C LEU A 8 7.25 11.13 3.54
N ASN A 9 6.37 10.87 2.57
CA ASN A 9 6.06 11.81 1.51
C ASN A 9 5.24 12.97 2.05
N SER A 10 5.68 14.20 1.73
CA SER A 10 4.95 15.39 2.15
C SER A 10 3.71 15.62 1.29
N ASN A 11 2.61 16.08 1.91
CA ASN A 11 1.41 16.49 1.19
C ASN A 11 1.73 17.50 0.07
N LYS A 12 2.64 18.45 0.31
CA LYS A 12 3.08 19.42 -0.70
C LYS A 12 3.73 18.76 -1.92
N LYS A 13 4.64 17.80 -1.70
CA LYS A 13 5.28 17.04 -2.78
C LYS A 13 4.23 16.28 -3.60
N LEU A 14 3.32 15.58 -2.93
CA LEU A 14 2.26 14.80 -3.59
C LEU A 14 1.30 15.70 -4.37
N LYS A 15 0.85 16.82 -3.79
CA LYS A 15 -0.02 17.78 -4.49
C LYS A 15 0.64 18.33 -5.75
N ASN A 16 1.94 18.60 -5.72
CA ASN A 16 2.69 19.06 -6.89
C ASN A 16 2.85 17.96 -7.96
N ILE A 17 3.06 16.70 -7.57
CA ILE A 17 3.23 15.60 -8.54
C ILE A 17 1.94 15.36 -9.33
N PHE A 18 0.78 15.47 -8.68
CA PHE A 18 -0.54 15.13 -9.25
C PHE A 18 -1.44 16.35 -9.49
N ASP A 19 -0.89 17.56 -9.50
CA ASP A 19 -1.61 18.82 -9.76
C ASP A 19 -2.89 19.02 -8.91
N ILE A 20 -2.81 18.63 -7.63
CA ILE A 20 -3.96 18.59 -6.71
C ILE A 20 -4.21 19.99 -6.11
N ASN A 21 -5.27 20.64 -6.58
CA ASN A 21 -5.76 21.92 -6.05
C ASN A 21 -6.71 21.74 -4.86
N ASP A 22 -6.24 21.08 -3.79
CA ASP A 22 -7.07 20.86 -2.60
C ASP A 22 -6.90 21.99 -1.57
N LYS A 23 -8.02 22.65 -1.25
CA LYS A 23 -8.15 23.74 -0.26
C LYS A 23 -8.00 23.24 1.18
N ASN A 24 -8.09 21.93 1.42
CA ASN A 24 -7.96 21.38 2.75
C ASN A 24 -6.48 21.30 3.17
N ASN A 25 -6.18 21.89 4.32
CA ASN A 25 -4.88 21.77 5.01
C ASN A 25 -4.78 20.39 5.66
N LEU A 26 -4.58 19.36 4.84
CA LEU A 26 -4.31 18.01 5.32
C LEU A 26 -3.04 18.00 6.17
N LYS A 27 -3.15 17.39 7.36
CA LYS A 27 -2.00 17.16 8.23
C LYS A 27 -1.03 16.20 7.53
N ASN A 28 0.25 16.54 7.54
CA ASN A 28 1.28 15.64 7.08
C ASN A 28 1.50 14.52 8.11
N ILE A 29 1.34 13.26 7.72
CA ILE A 29 1.47 12.10 8.61
C ILE A 29 2.57 11.16 8.13
N ASN A 30 3.80 11.54 8.41
CA ASN A 30 4.96 10.71 8.09
C ASN A 30 5.08 9.54 9.07
N SER A 31 5.42 8.36 8.55
CA SER A 31 5.64 7.16 9.34
C SER A 31 6.67 6.25 8.69
N TYR A 32 7.66 5.85 9.48
CA TYR A 32 8.58 4.76 9.18
C TYR A 32 7.93 3.39 9.37
N ASN A 33 6.71 3.28 9.91
CA ASN A 33 6.16 1.97 10.24
C ASN A 33 4.64 1.89 10.14
N VAL A 34 4.07 2.28 9.00
CA VAL A 34 2.62 2.19 8.74
C VAL A 34 2.15 0.75 8.90
N ALA A 35 1.13 0.54 9.73
CA ALA A 35 0.54 -0.75 10.05
C ALA A 35 -0.93 -0.84 9.62
N PRO A 36 -1.49 -2.06 9.52
CA PRO A 36 -2.93 -2.27 9.39
C PRO A 36 -3.75 -1.47 10.41
N SER A 37 -4.92 -0.99 10.00
CA SER A 37 -5.81 -0.11 10.77
C SER A 37 -5.27 1.29 11.10
N GLN A 38 -4.02 1.62 10.75
CA GLN A 38 -3.52 2.98 10.85
C GLN A 38 -3.92 3.78 9.61
N GLN A 39 -3.99 5.10 9.78
CA GLN A 39 -4.28 6.03 8.71
C GLN A 39 -2.99 6.39 7.95
N THR A 40 -3.08 6.49 6.63
CA THR A 40 -2.03 7.07 5.77
C THR A 40 -2.69 7.95 4.70
N ILE A 41 -1.87 8.69 3.96
CA ILE A 41 -2.30 9.40 2.76
C ILE A 41 -2.54 8.42 1.63
N ILE A 42 -3.62 8.63 0.87
CA ILE A 42 -3.87 8.05 -0.45
C ILE A 42 -4.17 9.18 -1.45
N ILE A 43 -4.01 8.89 -2.74
CA ILE A 43 -4.50 9.76 -3.82
C ILE A 43 -5.54 8.96 -4.61
N ASN A 44 -6.77 9.46 -4.69
CA ASN A 44 -7.86 8.77 -5.37
C ASN A 44 -7.96 9.15 -6.85
N ASN A 45 -8.80 8.44 -7.60
CA ASN A 45 -9.03 8.66 -9.03
C ASN A 45 -9.76 9.98 -9.37
N ASP A 46 -10.20 10.74 -8.36
CA ASP A 46 -10.69 12.11 -8.52
C ASP A 46 -9.57 13.15 -8.27
N ASN A 47 -8.30 12.70 -8.23
CA ASN A 47 -7.11 13.49 -7.89
C ASN A 47 -7.20 14.19 -6.53
N ASN A 48 -7.92 13.61 -5.56
CA ASN A 48 -7.93 14.10 -4.18
C ASN A 48 -6.89 13.38 -3.34
N CYS A 49 -6.17 14.15 -2.53
CA CYS A 49 -5.28 13.64 -1.49
C CYS A 49 -6.10 13.47 -0.21
N GLU A 50 -6.17 12.27 0.36
CA GLU A 50 -7.04 12.01 1.51
C GLU A 50 -6.36 11.14 2.58
N LEU A 51 -6.80 11.26 3.83
CA LEU A 51 -6.40 10.36 4.90
C LEU A 51 -7.35 9.16 4.97
N ALA A 52 -6.84 7.95 4.79
CA ALA A 52 -7.62 6.72 4.79
C ALA A 52 -7.03 5.67 5.73
N ASP A 53 -7.90 4.93 6.43
CA ASP A 53 -7.49 3.81 7.30
C ASP A 53 -7.13 2.59 6.45
N TRP A 54 -6.03 1.91 6.77
CA TRP A 54 -5.60 0.73 6.03
C TRP A 54 -6.37 -0.53 6.44
N GLY A 55 -7.28 -0.95 5.57
CA GLY A 55 -7.92 -2.26 5.61
C GLY A 55 -9.44 -2.20 5.70
N PHE A 56 -10.09 -3.16 5.06
CA PHE A 56 -11.53 -3.29 5.04
C PHE A 56 -11.98 -4.17 6.20
N LYS A 57 -12.65 -3.54 7.17
CA LYS A 57 -13.30 -4.23 8.28
C LYS A 57 -14.68 -4.72 7.87
N PHE A 58 -15.00 -5.97 8.19
CA PHE A 58 -16.34 -6.52 8.02
C PHE A 58 -16.59 -7.63 9.04
N VAL A 59 -17.86 -7.88 9.34
CA VAL A 59 -18.28 -9.00 10.17
C VAL A 59 -18.62 -10.17 9.26
N ASP A 60 -17.95 -11.31 9.48
CA ASP A 60 -18.29 -12.54 8.79
C ASP A 60 -19.65 -13.06 9.26
N LYS A 61 -20.54 -13.37 8.32
CA LYS A 61 -21.92 -13.75 8.63
C LYS A 61 -22.01 -15.13 9.30
N GLU A 62 -21.09 -16.04 9.00
CA GLU A 62 -21.11 -17.40 9.53
C GLU A 62 -20.43 -17.45 10.90
N SER A 63 -19.21 -16.91 10.99
CA SER A 63 -18.43 -16.99 12.22
C SER A 63 -18.77 -15.88 13.22
N GLN A 64 -19.52 -14.85 12.81
CA GLN A 64 -19.80 -13.63 13.59
C GLN A 64 -18.52 -12.94 14.10
N LYS A 65 -17.39 -13.15 13.42
CA LYS A 65 -16.09 -12.54 13.79
C LYS A 65 -15.82 -11.35 12.90
N GLU A 66 -15.28 -10.29 13.50
CA GLU A 66 -14.74 -9.16 12.77
C GLU A 66 -13.44 -9.60 12.07
N ASN A 67 -13.38 -9.35 10.77
CA ASN A 67 -12.21 -9.60 9.94
C ASN A 67 -11.69 -8.29 9.37
N LEU A 68 -10.37 -8.20 9.24
CA LEU A 68 -9.67 -7.08 8.61
C LEU A 68 -8.95 -7.60 7.37
N VAL A 69 -9.29 -7.05 6.21
CA VAL A 69 -8.56 -7.36 4.97
C VAL A 69 -7.83 -6.15 4.45
N ILE A 70 -6.50 -6.22 4.53
CA ILE A 70 -5.58 -5.15 4.15
C ILE A 70 -5.13 -5.21 2.69
N ASN A 71 -5.14 -6.41 2.10
CA ASN A 71 -4.65 -6.66 0.75
C ASN A 71 -5.73 -7.30 -0.13
N SER A 72 -5.80 -6.88 -1.38
CA SER A 72 -6.67 -7.44 -2.41
C SER A 72 -5.79 -8.08 -3.49
N ARG A 73 -6.02 -9.36 -3.80
CA ARG A 73 -5.22 -10.08 -4.80
C ARG A 73 -5.72 -9.75 -6.19
N LEU A 74 -4.83 -9.25 -7.05
CA LEU A 74 -5.16 -8.86 -8.42
C LEU A 74 -5.91 -9.97 -9.16
N GLU A 75 -5.52 -11.23 -8.99
CA GLU A 75 -6.09 -12.39 -9.67
C GLU A 75 -7.58 -12.65 -9.34
N THR A 76 -8.06 -12.14 -8.20
CA THR A 76 -9.40 -12.45 -7.68
C THR A 76 -10.21 -11.21 -7.35
N ILE A 77 -9.64 -10.02 -7.47
CA ILE A 77 -10.22 -8.76 -7.00
C ILE A 77 -11.57 -8.48 -7.66
N ASN A 78 -11.71 -8.82 -8.94
CA ASN A 78 -12.94 -8.62 -9.72
C ASN A 78 -14.07 -9.60 -9.36
N ASN A 79 -13.75 -10.71 -8.67
CA ASN A 79 -14.70 -11.77 -8.35
C ASN A 79 -15.16 -11.74 -6.88
N LYS A 80 -14.46 -10.99 -6.02
CA LYS A 80 -14.77 -10.90 -4.59
C LYS A 80 -15.68 -9.71 -4.31
N LEU A 81 -16.89 -9.97 -3.79
CA LEU A 81 -17.90 -8.95 -3.47
C LEU A 81 -17.36 -7.78 -2.65
N ILE A 82 -16.47 -8.05 -1.70
CA ILE A 82 -15.88 -7.03 -0.82
C ILE A 82 -15.00 -6.00 -1.57
N PHE A 83 -14.47 -6.36 -2.74
CA PHE A 83 -13.54 -5.54 -3.53
C PHE A 83 -14.11 -5.09 -4.87
N LYS A 84 -14.95 -5.90 -5.52
CA LYS A 84 -15.37 -5.73 -6.92
C LYS A 84 -15.81 -4.30 -7.23
N ASP A 85 -16.76 -3.75 -6.48
CA ASP A 85 -17.27 -2.40 -6.75
C ASP A 85 -16.21 -1.30 -6.54
N SER A 86 -15.31 -1.48 -5.56
CA SER A 86 -14.19 -0.54 -5.37
C SER A 86 -13.17 -0.64 -6.48
N PHE A 87 -12.86 -1.86 -6.95
CA PHE A 87 -11.94 -2.06 -8.06
C PHE A 87 -12.42 -1.40 -9.34
N LEU A 88 -13.73 -1.44 -9.60
CA LEU A 88 -14.32 -0.89 -10.81
C LEU A 88 -14.47 0.65 -10.80
N LYS A 89 -14.50 1.29 -9.63
CA LYS A 89 -14.94 2.70 -9.50
C LYS A 89 -14.08 3.58 -8.59
N ARG A 90 -13.27 2.98 -7.73
CA ARG A 90 -12.61 3.66 -6.61
C ARG A 90 -11.18 3.17 -6.48
N LYS A 91 -10.40 3.49 -7.51
CA LYS A 91 -8.95 3.26 -7.53
C LYS A 91 -8.28 4.34 -6.68
N CYS A 92 -7.18 3.97 -6.05
CA CYS A 92 -6.28 4.93 -5.44
C CYS A 92 -4.84 4.46 -5.57
N ILE A 93 -3.91 5.38 -5.38
CA ILE A 93 -2.49 5.08 -5.20
C ILE A 93 -2.07 5.42 -3.78
N ILE A 94 -1.15 4.62 -3.24
CA ILE A 94 -0.62 4.80 -1.89
C ILE A 94 0.86 5.13 -2.00
N PRO A 95 1.28 6.38 -1.70
CA PRO A 95 2.69 6.75 -1.73
C PRO A 95 3.46 6.01 -0.62
N ALA A 96 4.64 5.52 -0.98
CA ALA A 96 5.56 4.85 -0.06
C ALA A 96 7.01 5.18 -0.41
N ASN A 97 7.93 4.92 0.53
CA ASN A 97 9.38 4.98 0.31
C ASN A 97 10.02 3.57 0.28
N GLY A 98 9.20 2.54 0.49
CA GLY A 98 9.60 1.15 0.62
C GLY A 98 8.64 0.41 1.55
N TYR A 99 8.81 -0.90 1.65
CA TYR A 99 7.95 -1.74 2.50
C TYR A 99 8.73 -2.86 3.17
N TYR A 100 8.11 -3.48 4.17
CA TYR A 100 8.72 -4.53 4.95
C TYR A 100 8.08 -5.88 4.64
N GLU A 101 8.89 -6.91 4.66
CA GLU A 101 8.42 -8.28 4.55
C GLU A 101 9.28 -9.21 5.42
N TRP A 102 8.68 -10.27 5.94
CA TRP A 102 9.34 -11.20 6.85
C TRP A 102 9.61 -12.51 6.13
N HIS A 103 10.88 -12.82 5.91
CA HIS A 103 11.29 -14.14 5.43
C HIS A 103 11.27 -15.13 6.60
N LYS A 104 10.67 -16.30 6.40
CA LYS A 104 10.61 -17.37 7.41
C LYS A 104 11.67 -18.42 7.10
N GLU A 105 12.67 -18.51 7.96
CA GLU A 105 13.75 -19.50 7.87
C GLU A 105 13.87 -20.21 9.24
N ASN A 106 13.84 -21.55 9.26
CA ASN A 106 13.95 -22.35 10.49
C ASN A 106 12.99 -21.89 11.62
N ASN A 107 11.73 -21.59 11.27
CA ASN A 107 10.71 -21.04 12.17
C ASN A 107 10.99 -19.63 12.74
N ILE A 108 12.07 -18.98 12.34
CA ILE A 108 12.39 -17.61 12.71
C ILE A 108 11.96 -16.68 11.57
N LYS A 109 11.26 -15.60 11.91
CA LYS A 109 10.92 -14.52 10.97
C LYS A 109 11.99 -13.44 11.01
N LYS A 110 12.68 -13.23 9.89
CA LYS A 110 13.66 -12.17 9.69
C LYS A 110 13.03 -11.03 8.87
N PRO A 111 12.97 -9.79 9.39
CA PRO A 111 12.43 -8.68 8.63
C PRO A 111 13.44 -8.17 7.61
N TYR A 112 12.94 -7.84 6.43
CA TYR A 112 13.68 -7.21 5.34
C TYR A 112 13.00 -5.89 5.00
N PHE A 113 13.80 -4.87 4.70
CA PHE A 113 13.32 -3.66 4.04
C PHE A 113 13.52 -3.81 2.54
N ILE A 114 12.46 -3.53 1.78
CA ILE A 114 12.42 -3.63 0.31
C ILE A 114 12.16 -2.23 -0.23
N HIS A 115 13.01 -1.77 -1.15
CA HIS A 115 12.87 -0.45 -1.77
C HIS A 115 13.43 -0.43 -3.20
N VAL A 116 13.20 0.67 -3.90
CA VAL A 116 13.86 0.97 -5.18
C VAL A 116 14.92 2.03 -4.88
N PRO A 117 16.23 1.75 -5.07
CA PRO A 117 17.28 2.74 -4.90
C PRO A 117 17.03 4.01 -5.72
N GLU A 118 17.51 5.16 -5.24
CA GLU A 118 17.40 6.48 -5.87
C GLU A 118 15.97 7.02 -6.07
N LYS A 119 14.93 6.18 -5.94
CA LYS A 119 13.54 6.59 -5.98
C LYS A 119 13.08 7.00 -4.60
N GLU A 120 12.90 8.30 -4.41
CA GLU A 120 12.34 8.84 -3.17
C GLU A 120 10.90 8.39 -2.92
N THR A 121 10.12 8.13 -3.98
CA THR A 121 8.70 7.79 -3.87
C THR A 121 8.34 6.70 -4.88
N ILE A 122 7.69 5.65 -4.38
CA ILE A 122 6.98 4.64 -5.18
C ILE A 122 5.50 4.68 -4.81
N PHE A 123 4.64 4.12 -5.65
CA PHE A 123 3.20 4.10 -5.40
C PHE A 123 2.66 2.68 -5.44
N PHE A 124 1.92 2.27 -4.40
CA PHE A 124 1.16 1.03 -4.47
C PHE A 124 -0.17 1.26 -5.17
N ALA A 125 -0.57 0.35 -6.05
CA ALA A 125 -1.94 0.32 -6.53
C ALA A 125 -2.88 -0.08 -5.40
N GLY A 126 -4.00 0.62 -5.30
CA GLY A 126 -4.99 0.40 -4.26
C GLY A 126 -6.42 0.57 -4.75
N ILE A 127 -7.32 0.18 -3.86
CA ILE A 127 -8.75 0.44 -3.95
C ILE A 127 -9.25 1.02 -2.65
N TRP A 128 -10.28 1.86 -2.72
CA TRP A 128 -10.85 2.51 -1.55
C TRP A 128 -12.37 2.40 -1.50
N LYS A 129 -12.94 2.67 -0.33
CA LYS A 129 -14.38 2.90 -0.13
C LYS A 129 -14.62 3.59 1.20
N TYR A 130 -15.83 4.07 1.37
CA TYR A 130 -16.33 4.42 2.69
C TYR A 130 -16.94 3.19 3.37
N ILE A 131 -16.73 3.09 4.69
CA ILE A 131 -17.46 2.18 5.56
C ILE A 131 -18.16 2.97 6.65
N ASP A 132 -19.37 2.56 7.02
CA ASP A 132 -20.07 3.11 8.17
C ASP A 132 -19.60 2.37 9.42
N PHE A 133 -18.87 3.07 10.29
CA PHE A 133 -18.37 2.53 11.54
C PHE A 133 -18.89 3.38 12.70
N TYR A 134 -19.74 2.79 13.55
CA TYR A 134 -20.37 3.46 14.71
C TYR A 134 -20.87 4.88 14.42
N LYS A 135 -21.65 5.06 13.35
CA LYS A 135 -22.23 6.36 12.91
C LYS A 135 -21.23 7.39 12.36
N SER A 136 -19.99 6.99 12.08
CA SER A 136 -19.01 7.81 11.34
C SER A 136 -18.65 7.14 10.02
N LYS A 137 -18.70 7.92 8.93
CA LYS A 137 -18.24 7.46 7.61
C LYS A 137 -16.72 7.50 7.61
N ARG A 138 -16.06 6.35 7.51
CA ARG A 138 -14.60 6.25 7.45
C ARG A 138 -14.13 5.88 6.06
N LEU A 139 -13.15 6.64 5.56
CA LEU A 139 -12.45 6.30 4.33
C LEU A 139 -11.45 5.19 4.62
N VAL A 140 -11.55 4.08 3.90
CA VAL A 140 -10.66 2.92 4.05
C VAL A 140 -10.07 2.53 2.70
N PHE A 141 -8.87 1.94 2.72
CA PHE A 141 -8.23 1.43 1.51
C PHE A 141 -7.67 0.01 1.70
N SER A 142 -7.42 -0.66 0.57
CA SER A 142 -6.71 -1.93 0.50
C SER A 142 -5.65 -1.86 -0.62
N ILE A 143 -4.48 -2.43 -0.36
CA ILE A 143 -3.39 -2.50 -1.32
C ILE A 143 -3.61 -3.69 -2.26
N ILE A 144 -3.46 -3.47 -3.56
CA ILE A 144 -3.51 -4.55 -4.55
C ILE A 144 -2.18 -5.28 -4.56
N THR A 145 -2.22 -6.60 -4.54
CA THR A 145 -1.03 -7.46 -4.55
C THR A 145 -1.04 -8.42 -5.73
N LYS A 146 0.14 -8.84 -6.16
CA LYS A 146 0.39 -9.78 -7.26
C LYS A 146 1.47 -10.81 -6.86
N PRO A 147 1.75 -11.85 -7.68
CA PRO A 147 2.89 -12.74 -7.44
C PRO A 147 4.19 -11.93 -7.41
N ALA A 148 5.11 -12.30 -6.52
CA ALA A 148 6.42 -11.65 -6.44
C ALA A 148 7.25 -11.90 -7.71
N ASN A 149 8.06 -10.91 -8.10
CA ASN A 149 9.05 -11.09 -9.16
C ASN A 149 10.25 -11.93 -8.69
N TYR A 150 11.15 -12.28 -9.61
CA TYR A 150 12.30 -13.15 -9.33
C TYR A 150 13.27 -12.63 -8.25
N ILE A 151 13.30 -11.32 -8.00
CA ILE A 151 14.11 -10.70 -6.95
C ILE A 151 13.46 -11.00 -5.59
N LEU A 152 12.17 -10.69 -5.47
CA LEU A 152 11.44 -10.67 -4.21
C LEU A 152 10.91 -12.04 -3.79
N THR A 153 10.81 -13.01 -4.70
CA THR A 153 10.49 -14.41 -4.38
C THR A 153 11.47 -15.03 -3.39
N LYS A 154 12.69 -14.48 -3.28
CA LYS A 154 13.69 -14.87 -2.27
C LYS A 154 13.22 -14.56 -0.84
N ILE A 155 12.37 -13.54 -0.66
CA ILE A 155 11.82 -13.15 0.64
C ILE A 155 10.41 -13.71 0.81
N HIS A 156 9.52 -13.44 -0.16
CA HIS A 156 8.10 -13.78 -0.07
C HIS A 156 7.46 -13.97 -1.46
N HIS A 157 6.47 -14.87 -1.57
CA HIS A 157 5.78 -15.22 -2.83
C HIS A 157 4.80 -14.15 -3.39
N ARG A 158 4.69 -12.99 -2.74
CA ARG A 158 3.75 -11.90 -3.09
C ARG A 158 4.43 -10.56 -2.90
N MET A 159 4.04 -9.60 -3.73
CA MET A 159 4.45 -8.20 -3.63
C MET A 159 3.22 -7.29 -3.89
N PRO A 160 3.23 -6.01 -3.46
CA PRO A 160 2.24 -5.07 -3.94
C PRO A 160 2.40 -4.83 -5.45
N VAL A 161 1.33 -4.44 -6.12
CA VAL A 161 1.44 -3.82 -7.45
C VAL A 161 2.02 -2.43 -7.21
N ILE A 162 3.17 -2.15 -7.81
CA ILE A 162 3.96 -0.94 -7.53
C ILE A 162 4.12 -0.17 -8.84
N PHE A 163 4.11 1.16 -8.76
CA PHE A 163 4.24 2.09 -9.87
C PHE A 163 5.32 3.14 -9.62
N SER A 164 5.92 3.60 -10.72
CA SER A 164 6.59 4.89 -10.83
C SER A 164 5.59 6.04 -10.73
N ILE A 165 6.08 7.28 -10.76
CA ILE A 165 5.22 8.47 -10.79
C ILE A 165 4.35 8.44 -12.06
N GLU A 166 4.95 8.14 -13.20
CA GLU A 166 4.30 8.16 -14.51
C GLU A 166 3.21 7.09 -14.59
N GLU A 167 3.55 5.82 -14.28
CA GLU A 167 2.58 4.71 -14.27
C GLU A 167 1.44 4.94 -13.24
N SER A 168 1.73 5.65 -12.13
CA SER A 168 0.71 5.97 -11.14
C SER A 168 -0.32 6.99 -11.64
N LYS A 169 0.09 7.94 -12.49
CA LYS A 169 -0.82 8.88 -13.15
C LYS A 169 -1.71 8.16 -14.15
N GLU A 170 -1.11 7.32 -15.00
CA GLU A 170 -1.85 6.50 -15.96
C GLU A 170 -2.87 5.58 -15.28
N TYR A 171 -2.51 4.99 -14.14
CA TYR A 171 -3.43 4.15 -13.36
C TYR A 171 -4.64 4.93 -12.82
N LEU A 172 -4.44 6.18 -12.37
CA LEU A 172 -5.53 7.03 -11.88
C LEU A 172 -6.42 7.55 -13.02
N GLU A 173 -5.84 7.90 -14.17
CA GLU A 173 -6.55 8.43 -15.35
C GLU A 173 -7.28 7.35 -16.15
N SER A 174 -6.87 6.09 -15.98
CA SER A 174 -7.48 4.95 -16.65
C SER A 174 -8.97 4.80 -16.26
N ASN A 175 -9.83 5.05 -17.24
CA ASN A 175 -11.27 4.78 -17.15
C ASN A 175 -11.64 3.31 -17.39
N ASN A 176 -10.68 2.47 -17.81
CA ASN A 176 -10.90 1.05 -18.04
C ASN A 176 -10.44 0.20 -16.85
N ASN A 177 -11.18 -0.88 -16.57
CA ASN A 177 -10.84 -1.80 -15.49
C ASN A 177 -9.72 -2.78 -15.85
N GLU A 178 -9.27 -2.72 -17.09
CA GLU A 178 -8.30 -3.62 -17.72
C GLU A 178 -6.86 -3.07 -17.66
N PHE A 179 -6.64 -1.87 -17.11
CA PHE A 179 -5.28 -1.31 -17.01
C PHE A 179 -4.32 -2.27 -16.32
N LEU A 180 -4.76 -2.91 -15.22
CA LEU A 180 -3.96 -3.89 -14.50
C LEU A 180 -3.93 -5.28 -15.15
N ASP A 181 -4.61 -5.51 -16.28
CA ASP A 181 -4.47 -6.76 -17.03
C ASP A 181 -3.15 -6.78 -17.82
N THR A 182 -2.64 -5.60 -18.18
CA THR A 182 -1.43 -5.44 -18.99
C THR A 182 -0.33 -4.62 -18.31
N ASN A 183 -0.67 -3.71 -17.38
CA ASN A 183 0.27 -2.75 -16.77
C ASN A 183 0.49 -3.00 -15.27
N PHE A 184 0.47 -4.26 -14.83
CA PHE A 184 0.74 -4.61 -13.42
C PHE A 184 2.22 -4.91 -13.13
N VAL A 185 3.09 -4.85 -14.14
CA VAL A 185 4.55 -5.01 -14.02
C VAL A 185 5.22 -3.69 -14.34
N SER A 186 5.68 -2.99 -13.30
CA SER A 186 6.31 -1.69 -13.48
C SER A 186 7.75 -1.80 -13.98
N ILE A 187 8.18 -0.80 -14.74
CA ILE A 187 9.58 -0.69 -15.20
C ILE A 187 10.58 -0.59 -14.05
N ILE A 188 10.14 -0.14 -12.86
CA ILE A 188 11.02 0.04 -11.71
C ILE A 188 11.29 -1.26 -10.95
N GLU A 189 10.52 -2.32 -11.22
CA GLU A 189 10.61 -3.56 -10.45
C GLU A 189 11.95 -4.29 -10.60
N LYS A 190 12.63 -4.07 -11.73
CA LYS A 190 13.96 -4.65 -11.98
C LYS A 190 15.06 -4.02 -11.11
N TYR A 191 14.77 -2.90 -10.47
CA TYR A 191 15.68 -2.18 -9.58
C TYR A 191 15.38 -2.43 -8.10
N PHE A 192 14.51 -3.38 -7.75
CA PHE A 192 14.28 -3.68 -6.35
C PHE A 192 15.55 -4.16 -5.66
N GLU A 193 15.84 -3.55 -4.52
CA GLU A 193 16.83 -4.01 -3.56
C GLU A 193 16.15 -4.35 -2.23
N PHE A 194 16.83 -5.19 -1.47
CA PHE A 194 16.42 -5.51 -0.12
C PHE A 194 17.62 -5.84 0.76
N TYR A 195 17.48 -5.59 2.05
CA TYR A 195 18.46 -5.96 3.06
C TYR A 195 17.78 -6.31 4.38
N GLU A 196 18.43 -7.15 5.19
CA GLU A 196 17.93 -7.56 6.49
C GLU A 196 18.04 -6.39 7.48
N ILE A 197 16.98 -6.18 8.26
CA ILE A 197 16.87 -5.08 9.22
C ILE A 197 16.61 -5.60 10.64
N SER A 198 16.79 -4.72 11.63
CA SER A 198 16.50 -5.05 13.02
C SER A 198 15.05 -5.49 13.23
N LYS A 199 14.83 -6.41 14.19
CA LYS A 199 13.49 -6.78 14.70
C LYS A 199 12.75 -5.61 15.37
N PHE A 200 13.39 -4.47 15.54
CA PHE A 200 12.77 -3.23 16.03
C PHE A 200 11.47 -2.90 15.27
N VAL A 201 11.41 -3.10 13.95
CA VAL A 201 10.21 -2.82 13.13
C VAL A 201 8.99 -3.68 13.49
N ASN A 202 9.17 -4.82 14.17
CA ASN A 202 8.09 -5.76 14.47
C ASN A 202 6.96 -5.11 15.27
N SER A 203 7.30 -4.20 16.18
CA SER A 203 6.32 -3.50 17.00
C SER A 203 5.73 -2.29 16.27
N PRO A 204 4.40 -2.18 16.08
CA PRO A 204 3.81 -1.05 15.39
C PRO A 204 3.97 0.32 16.03
N VAL A 205 4.31 0.37 17.31
CA VAL A 205 4.57 1.63 18.01
C VAL A 205 5.97 2.18 17.71
N ASN A 206 6.87 1.33 17.21
CA ASN A 206 8.22 1.74 16.83
C ASN A 206 8.15 2.44 15.47
N ASN A 207 8.27 3.77 15.47
CA ASN A 207 8.08 4.62 14.31
C ASN A 207 9.21 5.66 14.19
N SER A 208 10.42 5.18 13.85
CA SER A 208 11.63 5.99 13.73
C SER A 208 12.53 5.47 12.59
N PRO A 209 13.56 6.22 12.16
CA PRO A 209 14.54 5.77 11.17
C PRO A 209 15.21 4.43 11.52
N GLU A 210 15.24 4.05 12.79
CA GLU A 210 15.81 2.76 13.23
C GLU A 210 15.09 1.55 12.65
N CYS A 211 13.85 1.70 12.16
CA CYS A 211 13.10 0.64 11.49
C CYS A 211 13.78 0.15 10.20
N ILE A 212 14.64 0.96 9.58
CA ILE A 212 15.37 0.60 8.35
C ILE A 212 16.87 0.43 8.56
N ASN A 213 17.33 0.38 9.81
CA ASN A 213 18.73 0.13 10.09
C ASN A 213 19.09 -1.31 9.69
N PRO A 214 20.10 -1.50 8.80
CA PRO A 214 20.56 -2.82 8.43
C PRO A 214 21.13 -3.56 9.65
N ILE A 215 20.95 -4.88 9.69
CA ILE A 215 21.70 -5.71 10.65
C ILE A 215 23.18 -5.70 10.24
N LYS A 216 24.07 -5.45 11.20
CA LYS A 216 25.51 -5.57 11.02
C LYS A 216 25.97 -7.02 11.07
#